data_AF-A0A922WUG8-F1
#
_entry.id   AF-A0A922WUG8-F1
#
_cell.length_a   1.000
_cell.length_b   1.000
_cell.length_c   1.000
_cell.angle_alpha   90.00
_cell.angle_beta   90.00
_cell.angle_gamma   90.00
#
_symmetry.space_group_name_H-M   'P 1'
#
loop_
_entity.id
_entity.type
_entity.pdbx_description
1 polymer ?
#
loop_
_entity_poly.entity_id
_entity_poly.type
_entity_poly.pdbx_seq_one_letter_code
_entity_poly.pdbx_strand_id
1 'polypeptide(L)'
;MGNRIATDAHNLKKLIREAEALADESIIAMARLKQAMLTARQNPEVEVNTGQRALVRLSEAESQALAMSTSLLRVHDELSKVARVHAGPDTGTPTTIPPSDLAPTPVERERQRA
;
A
#
# COMPACT_ATOMS: atom_id res chain seq x y z
N MET A 1 -20.58 -14.39 -21.43
CA MET A 1 -20.18 -14.90 -20.10
C MET A 1 -18.68 -14.73 -19.83
N GLY A 2 -17.78 -15.21 -20.70
CA GLY A 2 -16.32 -15.12 -20.47
C GLY A 2 -15.74 -13.71 -20.28
N ASN A 3 -16.33 -12.68 -20.92
CA ASN A 3 -15.86 -11.30 -20.78
C ASN A 3 -16.03 -10.73 -19.35
N ARG A 4 -17.09 -11.14 -18.63
CA ARG A 4 -17.36 -10.64 -17.27
C ARG A 4 -16.37 -11.19 -16.26
N ILE A 5 -16.06 -12.49 -16.34
CA ILE A 5 -15.09 -13.15 -15.45
C ILE A 5 -13.70 -12.53 -15.61
N ALA A 6 -13.25 -12.29 -16.85
CA ALA A 6 -11.97 -11.65 -17.11
C ALA A 6 -11.92 -10.20 -16.60
N THR A 7 -13.01 -9.45 -16.78
CA THR A 7 -13.14 -8.08 -16.26
C THR A 7 -13.10 -8.06 -14.73
N ASP A 8 -13.83 -8.95 -14.07
CA ASP A 8 -13.87 -9.05 -12.60
C ASP A 8 -12.49 -9.42 -12.05
N ALA A 9 -11.79 -10.38 -12.66
CA ALA A 9 -10.42 -10.75 -12.27
C ALA A 9 -9.44 -9.57 -12.40
N HIS A 10 -9.53 -8.78 -13.47
CA HIS A 10 -8.69 -7.60 -13.66
C HIS A 10 -8.98 -6.52 -12.61
N ASN A 11 -10.25 -6.30 -12.27
CA ASN A 11 -10.66 -5.35 -11.23
C ASN A 11 -10.16 -5.79 -9.84
N LEU A 12 -10.34 -7.06 -9.48
CA LEU A 12 -9.85 -7.61 -8.21
C LEU A 12 -8.33 -7.47 -8.08
N LYS A 13 -7.58 -7.68 -9.18
CA LYS A 13 -6.12 -7.51 -9.22
C LYS A 13 -5.70 -6.05 -8.96
N LYS A 14 -6.49 -5.06 -9.40
CA LYS A 14 -6.23 -3.65 -9.08
C LYS A 14 -6.52 -3.36 -7.60
N LEU A 15 -7.70 -3.75 -7.14
CA LEU A 15 -8.14 -3.51 -5.76
C LEU A 15 -7.21 -4.15 -4.72
N ILE A 16 -6.69 -5.35 -4.96
CA ILE A 16 -5.76 -5.98 -4.01
C ILE A 16 -4.43 -5.21 -3.92
N ARG A 17 -3.92 -4.67 -5.04
CA ARG A 17 -2.70 -3.84 -5.06
C ARG A 17 -2.92 -2.50 -4.36
N GLU A 18 -4.09 -1.90 -4.54
CA GLU A 18 -4.47 -0.68 -3.81
C GLU A 18 -4.56 -0.95 -2.30
N ALA A 19 -5.14 -2.09 -1.90
CA ALA A 19 -5.20 -2.48 -0.49
C ALA A 19 -3.81 -2.74 0.12
N GLU A 20 -2.91 -3.38 -0.63
CA GLU A 20 -1.51 -3.57 -0.22
C GLU A 20 -0.79 -2.23 -0.02
N ALA A 21 -0.90 -1.31 -0.99
CA ALA A 21 -0.31 0.02 -0.89
C ALA A 21 -0.85 0.81 0.32
N LEU A 22 -2.15 0.75 0.58
CA LEU A 22 -2.76 1.41 1.74
C LEU A 22 -2.28 0.81 3.07
N ALA A 23 -2.03 -0.49 3.12
CA ALA A 23 -1.46 -1.14 4.30
C ALA A 23 -0.04 -0.62 4.60
N ASP A 24 0.78 -0.47 3.57
CA ASP A 24 2.13 0.10 3.70
C ASP A 24 2.09 1.58 4.14
N GLU A 25 1.20 2.38 3.57
CA GLU A 25 0.99 3.78 3.98
C GLU A 25 0.57 3.88 5.45
N SER A 26 -0.28 2.96 5.92
CA SER A 26 -0.71 2.90 7.32
C SER A 26 0.48 2.60 8.24
N ILE A 27 1.35 1.66 7.87
CA ILE A 27 2.57 1.33 8.63
C ILE A 27 3.52 2.52 8.67
N ILE A 28 3.70 3.24 7.57
CA ILE A 28 4.50 4.47 7.51
C ILE A 28 3.94 5.54 8.46
N ALA A 29 2.61 5.73 8.48
CA ALA A 29 1.96 6.69 9.37
C ALA A 29 2.18 6.34 10.85
N MET A 30 2.06 5.05 11.22
CA MET A 30 2.34 4.59 12.58
C MET A 30 3.80 4.78 12.98
N ALA A 31 4.75 4.48 12.08
CA ALA A 31 6.17 4.71 12.33
C ALA A 31 6.48 6.19 12.61
N ARG A 32 5.90 7.12 11.82
CA ARG A 32 6.01 8.57 12.05
C ARG A 32 5.43 8.97 13.41
N LEU A 33 4.28 8.42 13.79
CA LEU A 33 3.68 8.66 15.09
C LEU A 33 4.58 8.16 16.24
N LYS A 34 5.12 6.94 16.14
CA LYS A 34 6.04 6.37 17.13
C LYS A 34 7.29 7.24 17.29
N GLN A 35 7.87 7.72 16.18
CA GLN A 35 9.01 8.63 16.21
C GLN A 35 8.68 9.94 16.95
N ALA A 36 7.52 10.55 16.66
CA ALA A 36 7.08 11.77 17.34
C ALA A 36 6.89 11.54 18.85
N MET A 37 6.29 10.41 19.25
CA MET A 37 6.12 10.05 20.66
C MET A 37 7.45 9.87 21.39
N LEU A 38 8.44 9.22 20.76
CA LEU A 38 9.77 9.05 21.33
C LEU A 38 10.52 10.38 21.44
N THR A 39 10.39 11.24 20.44
CA THR A 39 10.98 12.59 20.45
C THR A 39 10.38 13.43 21.57
N ALA A 40 9.06 13.40 21.75
CA ALA A 40 8.39 14.11 22.84
C ALA A 40 8.84 13.66 24.24
N ARG A 41 9.19 12.37 24.41
CA ARG A 41 9.75 11.84 25.66
C ARG A 41 11.18 12.32 25.97
N GLN A 42 11.86 12.93 25.01
CA GLN A 42 13.16 13.55 25.26
C GLN A 42 13.03 14.92 25.96
N ASN A 43 11.81 15.46 26.12
CA ASN A 43 11.59 16.69 26.88
C ASN A 43 11.92 16.45 28.38
N PRO A 44 12.89 17.16 28.97
CA PRO A 44 13.24 17.04 30.39
C PRO A 44 12.11 17.37 31.36
N GLU A 45 11.10 18.11 30.92
CA GLU A 45 9.90 18.45 31.72
C GLU A 45 8.87 17.31 31.77
N VAL A 46 9.11 16.22 31.03
CA VAL A 46 8.21 15.06 30.93
C VAL A 46 8.81 13.88 31.70
N GLU A 47 8.05 13.32 32.63
CA GLU A 47 8.44 12.11 33.37
C GLU A 47 8.78 10.96 32.42
N VAL A 48 9.85 10.21 32.74
CA VAL A 48 10.39 9.16 31.86
C VAL A 48 9.35 8.10 31.51
N ASN A 49 8.42 7.79 32.42
CA ASN A 49 7.37 6.79 32.19
C ASN A 49 6.16 7.32 31.40
N THR A 50 6.09 8.62 31.13
CA THR A 50 4.94 9.26 30.47
C THR A 50 4.80 8.73 29.04
N GLY A 51 3.58 8.35 28.67
CA GLY A 51 3.28 7.81 27.35
C GLY A 51 3.74 6.36 27.12
N GLN A 52 4.38 5.69 28.09
CA GLN A 52 4.85 4.31 27.92
C GLN A 52 3.72 3.34 27.56
N ARG A 53 2.57 3.43 28.24
CA ARG A 53 1.40 2.60 27.93
C ARG A 53 0.85 2.87 26.52
N ALA A 54 0.95 4.11 26.03
CA ALA A 54 0.55 4.45 24.68
C ALA A 54 1.53 3.86 23.64
N LEU A 55 2.84 3.89 23.90
CA LEU A 55 3.85 3.26 23.04
C LEU A 55 3.70 1.74 22.95
N VAL A 56 3.35 1.08 24.06
CA VAL A 56 3.04 -0.36 24.07
C VAL A 56 1.83 -0.65 23.18
N ARG A 57 0.73 0.10 23.36
CA ARG A 57 -0.48 -0.06 22.53
C ARG A 57 -0.25 0.26 21.05
N LEU A 58 0.57 1.26 20.74
CA LEU A 58 0.96 1.54 19.36
C LEU A 58 1.77 0.38 18.75
N SER A 59 2.66 -0.24 19.53
CA SER A 59 3.44 -1.40 19.08
C SER A 59 2.56 -2.65 18.86
N GLU A 60 1.52 -2.84 19.69
CA GLU A 60 0.51 -3.87 19.48
C GLU A 60 -0.26 -3.62 18.18
N ALA A 61 -0.68 -2.38 17.92
CA ALA A 61 -1.36 -2.00 16.68
C ALA A 61 -0.49 -2.20 15.44
N GLU A 62 0.79 -1.82 15.50
CA GLU A 62 1.77 -2.07 14.43
C GLU A 62 1.92 -3.56 14.13
N SER A 63 1.98 -4.40 15.18
CA SER A 63 2.08 -5.85 15.04
C SER A 63 0.84 -6.44 14.34
N GLN A 64 -0.35 -5.95 14.68
CA GLN A 64 -1.60 -6.34 14.02
C GLN A 64 -1.63 -5.90 12.56
N ALA A 65 -1.15 -4.70 12.25
CA ALA A 65 -1.07 -4.21 10.88
C ALA A 65 -0.12 -5.03 9.99
N LEU A 66 1.04 -5.46 10.54
CA LEU A 66 1.96 -6.36 9.84
C LEU A 66 1.33 -7.74 9.57
N ALA A 67 0.60 -8.28 10.55
CA ALA A 67 -0.13 -9.54 10.37
C ALA A 67 -1.25 -9.42 9.32
N MET A 68 -1.94 -8.28 9.28
CA MET A 68 -2.93 -7.95 8.25
C MET A 68 -2.28 -7.87 6.87
N SER A 69 -1.16 -7.13 6.72
CA SER A 69 -0.42 -7.03 5.45
C SER A 69 0.02 -8.41 4.94
N THR A 70 0.53 -9.28 5.83
CA THR A 70 0.86 -10.67 5.47
C THR A 70 -0.36 -11.45 4.98
N SER A 71 -1.54 -11.20 5.57
CA SER A 71 -2.78 -11.84 5.16
C SER A 71 -3.26 -11.34 3.79
N LEU A 72 -3.07 -10.05 3.48
CA LEU A 72 -3.35 -9.50 2.15
C LEU A 72 -2.49 -10.16 1.06
N LEU A 73 -1.19 -10.37 1.31
CA LEU A 73 -0.31 -11.08 0.36
C LEU A 73 -0.80 -12.50 0.07
N ARG A 74 -1.34 -13.21 1.07
CA ARG A 74 -1.93 -14.55 0.88
C ARG A 74 -3.23 -14.48 0.07
N VAL A 75 -4.07 -13.48 0.31
CA VAL A 75 -5.28 -13.24 -0.49
C VAL A 75 -4.90 -12.95 -1.94
N HIS A 76 -3.87 -12.15 -2.20
CA HIS A 76 -3.36 -11.87 -3.54
C HIS A 76 -2.89 -13.16 -4.24
N ASP A 77 -2.11 -14.01 -3.57
CA ASP A 77 -1.67 -15.30 -4.13
C ASP A 77 -2.87 -16.20 -4.48
N GLU A 78 -3.85 -16.30 -3.58
CA GLU A 78 -5.04 -17.12 -3.81
C GLU A 78 -5.90 -16.61 -4.97
N LEU A 79 -6.17 -15.29 -5.01
CA LEU A 79 -6.88 -14.67 -6.13
C LEU A 79 -6.13 -14.86 -7.45
N SER A 80 -4.78 -14.84 -7.43
CA SER A 80 -3.97 -15.09 -8.61
C SER A 80 -4.09 -16.52 -9.12
N LYS A 81 -4.19 -17.52 -8.23
CA LYS A 81 -4.46 -18.92 -8.61
C LYS A 81 -5.84 -19.06 -9.24
N VAL A 82 -6.86 -18.50 -8.61
CA VAL A 82 -8.26 -18.54 -9.10
C VAL A 82 -8.35 -17.86 -10.47
N ALA A 83 -7.73 -16.70 -10.65
CA ALA A 83 -7.71 -15.99 -11.93
C ALA A 83 -7.08 -16.82 -13.04
N ARG A 84 -5.96 -17.53 -12.79
CA ARG A 84 -5.34 -18.41 -13.81
C ARG A 84 -6.28 -19.51 -14.30
N VAL A 85 -7.09 -20.08 -13.42
CA VAL A 85 -8.03 -21.16 -13.76
C VAL A 85 -9.25 -20.62 -14.52
N HIS A 86 -9.81 -19.49 -14.07
CA HIS A 86 -11.12 -19.04 -14.53
C HIS A 86 -11.09 -17.90 -15.55
N ALA A 87 -10.07 -17.05 -15.52
CA ALA A 87 -9.89 -15.92 -16.44
C ALA A 87 -8.80 -16.16 -17.51
N GLY A 88 -8.09 -17.30 -17.42
CA GLY A 88 -6.99 -17.64 -18.32
C GLY A 88 -5.65 -17.01 -17.90
N PRO A 89 -4.55 -17.35 -18.61
CA PRO A 89 -3.26 -16.78 -18.32
C PRO A 89 -3.26 -15.27 -18.59
N ASP A 90 -2.60 -14.52 -17.69
CA ASP A 90 -2.31 -13.11 -17.92
C ASP A 90 -1.33 -13.04 -19.09
N THR A 91 -1.80 -12.60 -20.26
CA THR A 91 -0.97 -12.48 -21.47
C THR A 91 0.03 -11.31 -21.36
N GLY A 92 0.03 -10.58 -20.25
CA GLY A 92 0.93 -9.46 -20.04
C GLY A 92 0.67 -8.34 -21.05
N THR A 93 -0.57 -8.20 -21.52
CA THR A 93 -0.96 -7.12 -22.42
C THR A 93 -0.54 -5.81 -21.77
N PRO A 94 0.42 -5.07 -22.38
CA PRO A 94 0.93 -3.85 -21.79
C PRO A 94 -0.23 -2.90 -21.50
N THR A 95 -0.24 -2.28 -20.32
CA THR A 95 -1.18 -1.21 -20.03
C THR A 95 -0.93 -0.09 -21.03
N THR A 96 -1.80 0.07 -22.02
CA THR A 96 -1.74 1.18 -22.95
C THR A 96 -2.11 2.45 -22.19
N ILE A 97 -1.11 3.24 -21.81
CA ILE A 97 -1.34 4.57 -21.24
C ILE A 97 -1.60 5.50 -22.44
N PRO A 98 -2.79 6.07 -22.59
CA PRO A 98 -3.06 7.00 -23.68
C PRO A 98 -2.15 8.24 -23.51
N PRO A 99 -1.70 8.86 -24.61
CA PRO A 99 -0.79 10.01 -24.55
C PRO A 99 -1.32 11.19 -23.72
N SER A 100 -2.65 11.29 -23.56
CA SER A 100 -3.31 12.28 -22.71
C SER A 100 -2.98 12.14 -21.22
N ASP A 101 -2.67 10.93 -20.78
CA ASP A 101 -2.48 10.59 -19.35
C ASP A 101 -0.99 10.61 -18.96
N LEU A 102 -0.10 10.72 -19.94
CA LEU A 102 1.32 10.98 -19.74
C LEU A 102 1.51 12.49 -19.53
N ALA A 103 1.32 12.97 -18.31
CA ALA A 103 1.73 14.32 -17.96
C ALA A 103 3.23 14.48 -18.26
N PRO A 104 3.67 15.57 -18.94
CA PRO A 104 5.08 15.75 -19.25
C PRO A 104 5.87 15.76 -17.95
N THR A 105 6.94 14.97 -17.93
CA THR A 105 7.83 14.89 -16.77
C THR A 105 8.39 16.28 -16.47
N PRO A 106 8.78 16.58 -15.22
CA PRO A 106 9.42 17.85 -14.87
C PRO A 106 10.58 18.21 -15.81
N VAL A 107 11.35 17.20 -16.23
CA VAL A 107 12.49 17.32 -17.15
C VAL A 107 12.06 17.75 -18.57
N GLU A 108 10.94 17.24 -19.08
CA GLU A 108 10.41 17.64 -20.39
C GLU A 108 9.85 19.07 -20.36
N ARG A 109 9.26 19.49 -19.24
CA ARG A 109 8.77 20.87 -19.06
C ARG A 109 9.90 21.88 -19.02
N GLU A 110 11.07 21.53 -18.49
CA GLU A 110 12.25 22.39 -18.48
C GLU A 110 12.89 22.51 -19.86
N ARG A 111 12.94 21.43 -20.65
CA ARG A 111 13.45 21.46 -22.03
C ARG A 111 12.60 22.27 -23.00
N GLN A 112 11.30 22.38 -22.76
CA GLN A 112 10.39 23.19 -23.58
C GLN A 112 10.45 24.69 -23.24
N ARG A 113 11.16 25.07 -22.17
CA ARG A 113 11.33 26.46 -21.71
C ARG A 113 12.70 27.06 -22.06
N ALA A 114 13.61 26.25 -22.61
CA ALA A 114 14.92 26.66 -23.09
C ALA A 114 14.90 26.84 -24.62
#